data_AF-A0A518DYZ2-F1
#
_entry.id   AF-A0A518DYZ2-F1
#
_cell.length_a   1.000
_cell.length_b   1.000
_cell.length_c   1.000
_cell.angle_alpha   90.00
_cell.angle_beta   90.00
_cell.angle_gamma   90.00
#
_symmetry.space_group_name_H-M   'P 1'
#
loop_
_entity.id
_entity.type
_entity.pdbx_description
1 polymer ?
#
loop_
_entity_poly.entity_id
_entity_poly.type
_entity_poly.pdbx_seq_one_letter_code
_entity_poly.pdbx_strand_id
1 'polypeptide(L)'
;MKTKPMAASLLIVLATVIGADAAEPLRLAGIFADHMVLQREQPIPVWGWANKDATVKADFAGQRAETKAAADGSWSVALKPLAANSKEASLQVESGSETVVIRDVLVGEVWHASGQSNMAMNVGAMARELKNVNADIAAADLPSLRFCRINEPESAQPLIDLPNPHPRRRRRLASAGR
;
A
#
# COMPACT_ATOMS: atom_id res chain seq x y z
N MET A 1 -11.16 28.04 -76.73
CA MET A 1 -11.77 27.23 -75.65
C MET A 1 -10.75 27.07 -74.54
N LYS A 2 -10.99 27.61 -73.34
CA LYS A 2 -10.11 27.49 -72.17
C LYS A 2 -10.84 26.67 -71.09
N THR A 3 -10.30 25.51 -70.73
CA THR A 3 -10.85 24.61 -69.70
C THR A 3 -10.44 25.09 -68.30
N LYS A 4 -11.38 25.13 -67.34
CA LYS A 4 -11.12 25.44 -65.93
C LYS A 4 -10.74 24.14 -65.19
N PRO A 5 -9.76 24.17 -64.26
CA PRO A 5 -9.52 23.02 -63.38
C PRO A 5 -10.51 23.04 -62.21
N MET A 6 -11.20 21.93 -61.97
CA MET A 6 -11.96 21.70 -60.74
C MET A 6 -11.01 21.28 -59.62
N ALA A 7 -10.91 22.08 -58.58
CA ALA A 7 -10.22 21.70 -57.35
C ALA A 7 -11.13 20.76 -56.54
N ALA A 8 -10.74 19.48 -56.44
CA ALA A 8 -11.37 18.53 -55.54
C ALA A 8 -10.96 18.87 -54.10
N SER A 9 -11.91 19.32 -53.28
CA SER A 9 -11.70 19.55 -51.85
C SER A 9 -11.80 18.23 -51.10
N LEU A 10 -10.68 17.77 -50.54
CA LEU A 10 -10.59 16.58 -49.70
C LEU A 10 -11.02 16.95 -48.27
N LEU A 11 -12.20 16.49 -47.85
CA LEU A 11 -12.72 16.68 -46.50
C LEU A 11 -12.04 15.69 -45.55
N ILE A 12 -11.09 16.14 -44.74
CA ILE A 12 -10.47 15.32 -43.68
C ILE A 12 -11.39 15.33 -42.47
N VAL A 13 -12.07 14.21 -42.21
CA VAL A 13 -12.85 13.99 -40.98
C VAL A 13 -11.87 13.62 -39.86
N LEU A 14 -11.58 14.58 -38.98
CA LEU A 14 -10.78 14.37 -37.78
C LEU A 14 -11.65 13.63 -36.74
N ALA A 15 -11.45 12.32 -36.62
CA ALA A 15 -12.09 11.52 -35.58
C ALA A 15 -11.49 11.88 -34.21
N THR A 16 -12.25 12.57 -33.37
CA THR A 16 -11.93 12.78 -31.96
C THR A 16 -12.03 11.44 -31.23
N VAL A 17 -10.87 10.85 -30.92
CA VAL A 17 -10.79 9.70 -30.01
C VAL A 17 -11.11 10.22 -28.61
N ILE A 18 -12.34 10.01 -28.15
CA ILE A 18 -12.70 10.19 -26.75
C ILE A 18 -12.04 9.03 -26.00
N GLY A 19 -10.88 9.30 -25.38
CA GLY A 19 -10.24 8.33 -24.50
C GLY A 19 -11.16 8.04 -23.33
N ALA A 20 -11.61 6.79 -23.19
CA ALA A 20 -12.21 6.34 -21.95
C ALA A 20 -11.09 6.32 -20.89
N ASP A 21 -11.22 7.14 -19.85
CA ASP A 21 -10.35 7.04 -18.68
C ASP A 21 -10.45 5.60 -18.17
N ALA A 22 -9.32 4.90 -18.09
CA ALA A 22 -9.30 3.56 -17.53
C ALA A 22 -9.74 3.66 -16.07
N ALA A 23 -10.71 2.84 -15.66
CA ALA A 23 -11.15 2.83 -14.28
C ALA A 23 -9.98 2.43 -13.38
N GLU A 24 -9.59 3.32 -12.46
CA GLU A 24 -8.52 3.08 -11.49
C GLU A 24 -9.14 2.39 -10.27
N PRO A 25 -8.87 1.08 -10.04
CA PRO A 25 -9.49 0.34 -8.95
C PRO A 25 -9.04 0.89 -7.60
N LEU A 26 -9.93 0.82 -6.60
CA LEU A 26 -9.58 1.20 -5.24
C LEU A 26 -8.40 0.36 -4.73
N ARG A 27 -7.29 1.02 -4.41
CA ARG A 27 -6.14 0.41 -3.74
C ARG A 27 -5.48 1.37 -2.77
N LEU A 28 -4.91 0.82 -1.70
CA LEU A 28 -4.01 1.52 -0.78
C LEU A 28 -2.58 1.51 -1.34
N ALA A 29 -1.74 2.42 -0.85
CA ALA A 29 -0.30 2.37 -1.10
C ALA A 29 0.32 1.06 -0.61
N GLY A 30 1.37 0.59 -1.30
CA GLY A 30 2.01 -0.70 -1.07
C GLY A 30 2.61 -0.88 0.32
N ILE A 31 2.77 0.19 1.10
CA ILE A 31 3.24 0.10 2.49
C ILE A 31 2.16 -0.46 3.45
N PHE A 32 0.87 -0.37 3.08
CA PHE A 32 -0.22 -0.90 3.89
C PHE A 32 -0.35 -2.41 3.67
N ALA A 33 -0.20 -3.17 4.76
CA ALA A 33 -0.21 -4.62 4.73
C ALA A 33 -0.85 -5.18 6.00
N ASP A 34 -1.41 -6.39 5.90
CA ASP A 34 -1.87 -7.12 7.07
C ASP A 34 -0.71 -7.28 8.08
N HIS A 35 -1.00 -7.28 9.37
CA HIS A 35 0.03 -7.39 10.43
C HIS A 35 1.01 -6.19 10.44
N MET A 36 0.52 -4.97 10.25
CA MET A 36 1.34 -3.74 10.33
C MET A 36 1.15 -2.97 11.64
N VAL A 37 1.97 -1.94 11.87
CA VAL A 37 1.84 -1.00 12.99
C VAL A 37 1.67 0.41 12.42
N LEU A 38 0.70 1.17 12.93
CA LEU A 38 0.52 2.59 12.67
C LEU A 38 1.16 3.42 13.80
N GLN A 39 1.76 4.55 13.44
CA GLN A 39 2.43 5.43 14.40
C GLN A 39 1.43 6.03 15.40
N ARG A 40 1.75 5.98 16.69
CA ARG A 40 0.98 6.58 17.77
C ARG A 40 1.20 8.10 17.86
N GLU A 41 0.25 8.78 18.49
CA GLU A 41 0.34 10.19 18.92
C GLU A 41 0.63 11.18 17.78
N GLN A 42 0.42 10.76 16.54
CA GLN A 42 0.52 11.58 15.34
C GLN A 42 -0.71 11.35 14.46
N PRO A 43 -1.11 12.33 13.61
CA PRO A 43 -2.11 12.08 12.59
C PRO A 43 -1.70 10.89 11.73
N ILE A 44 -2.66 10.01 11.42
CA ILE A 44 -2.41 8.79 10.68
C ILE A 44 -2.84 9.03 9.22
N PRO A 45 -1.91 9.29 8.29
CA PRO A 45 -2.25 9.38 6.89
C PRO A 45 -2.61 8.00 6.34
N VAL A 46 -3.70 7.94 5.58
CA VAL A 46 -4.12 6.77 4.79
C VAL A 46 -4.30 7.26 3.36
N TRP A 47 -3.63 6.60 2.42
CA TRP A 47 -3.57 7.06 1.03
C TRP A 47 -3.47 5.92 0.02
N GLY A 48 -3.77 6.24 -1.23
CA GLY A 48 -3.72 5.29 -2.32
C GLY A 48 -4.29 5.87 -3.61
N TRP A 49 -4.90 4.99 -4.42
CA TRP A 49 -5.52 5.33 -5.70
C TRP A 49 -6.96 4.84 -5.78
N ALA A 50 -7.78 5.57 -6.52
CA ALA A 50 -9.16 5.23 -6.86
C ALA A 50 -9.57 6.02 -8.11
N ASN A 51 -10.75 5.72 -8.66
CA ASN A 51 -11.33 6.51 -9.74
C ASN A 51 -11.37 8.01 -9.40
N LYS A 52 -11.08 8.86 -10.38
CA LYS A 52 -11.18 10.31 -10.26
C LYS A 52 -12.52 10.74 -9.64
N ASP A 53 -12.46 11.73 -8.74
CA ASP A 53 -13.60 12.32 -8.02
C ASP A 53 -14.38 11.32 -7.13
N ALA A 54 -13.94 10.07 -7.03
CA ALA A 54 -14.58 9.07 -6.17
C ALA A 54 -14.42 9.45 -4.69
N THR A 55 -15.48 9.25 -3.92
CA THR A 55 -15.45 9.46 -2.47
C THR A 55 -14.86 8.22 -1.81
N VAL A 56 -13.74 8.41 -1.11
CA VAL A 56 -13.03 7.37 -0.38
C VAL A 56 -13.25 7.57 1.11
N LYS A 57 -13.63 6.49 1.82
CA LYS A 57 -13.87 6.48 3.26
C LYS A 57 -12.89 5.53 3.92
N ALA A 58 -12.22 5.99 4.98
CA ALA A 58 -11.32 5.17 5.78
C ALA A 58 -11.86 5.05 7.21
N ASP A 59 -11.90 3.82 7.70
CA ASP A 59 -12.41 3.43 9.01
C ASP A 59 -11.35 2.64 9.77
N PHE A 60 -11.03 3.10 10.98
CA PHE A 60 -10.08 2.41 11.85
C PHE A 60 -10.33 2.77 13.31
N ALA A 61 -10.25 1.80 14.22
CA ALA A 61 -10.35 2.03 15.67
C ALA A 61 -11.53 2.92 16.11
N GLY A 62 -12.70 2.78 15.46
CA GLY A 62 -13.92 3.52 15.80
C GLY A 62 -13.99 4.96 15.26
N GLN A 63 -13.01 5.40 14.48
CA GLN A 63 -13.06 6.67 13.74
C GLN A 63 -13.23 6.43 12.25
N ARG A 64 -13.88 7.39 11.60
CA ARG A 64 -14.15 7.43 10.16
C ARG A 64 -13.73 8.79 9.62
N ALA A 65 -13.05 8.80 8.48
CA ALA A 65 -12.73 10.00 7.73
C ALA A 65 -12.98 9.76 6.23
N GLU A 66 -13.25 10.83 5.49
CA GLU A 66 -13.52 10.75 4.06
C GLU A 66 -12.77 11.82 3.27
N THR A 67 -12.51 11.52 2.01
CA THR A 67 -11.84 12.40 1.04
C THR A 67 -12.35 12.11 -0.37
N LYS A 68 -11.92 12.90 -1.35
CA LYS A 68 -12.14 12.63 -2.77
C LYS A 68 -10.82 12.35 -3.46
N ALA A 69 -10.82 11.38 -4.36
CA ALA A 69 -9.69 11.14 -5.26
C ALA A 69 -9.52 12.32 -6.24
N ALA A 70 -8.29 12.72 -6.44
CA ALA A 70 -7.88 13.78 -7.33
C ALA A 70 -8.02 13.37 -8.81
N ALA A 71 -7.70 14.28 -9.71
CA ALA A 71 -7.79 14.05 -11.15
C ALA A 71 -6.85 12.94 -11.65
N ASP A 72 -5.74 12.70 -10.95
CA ASP A 72 -4.78 11.62 -11.24
C ASP A 72 -5.11 10.31 -10.48
N GLY A 73 -6.26 10.26 -9.81
CA GLY A 73 -6.73 9.12 -9.02
C GLY A 73 -6.12 9.02 -7.63
N SER A 74 -5.12 9.85 -7.28
CA SER A 74 -4.53 9.82 -5.94
C SER A 74 -5.51 10.33 -4.88
N TRP A 75 -5.50 9.74 -3.70
CA TRP A 75 -6.28 10.21 -2.56
C TRP A 75 -5.49 10.09 -1.27
N SER A 76 -5.78 10.97 -0.32
CA SER A 76 -5.23 10.90 1.04
C SER A 76 -6.24 11.45 2.04
N VAL A 77 -6.32 10.80 3.19
CA VAL A 77 -7.15 11.19 4.32
C VAL A 77 -6.36 10.97 5.62
N ALA A 78 -6.52 11.88 6.58
CA ALA A 78 -5.86 11.76 7.87
C ALA A 78 -6.87 11.33 8.95
N LEU A 79 -6.56 10.24 9.64
CA LEU A 79 -7.24 9.84 10.86
C LEU A 79 -6.60 10.55 12.06
N LYS A 80 -7.38 10.74 13.12
CA LYS A 80 -6.91 11.40 14.36
C LYS A 80 -5.83 10.56 15.04
N PRO A 81 -4.90 11.22 15.76
CA PRO A 81 -3.92 10.53 16.61
C PRO A 81 -4.58 9.52 17.56
N LEU A 82 -3.92 8.39 17.73
CA LEU A 82 -4.32 7.33 18.66
C LEU A 82 -3.17 7.05 19.63
N ALA A 83 -3.51 6.73 20.88
CA ALA A 83 -2.54 6.21 21.83
C ALA A 83 -2.12 4.78 21.44
N ALA A 84 -0.91 4.38 21.83
CA ALA A 84 -0.47 3.00 21.65
C ALA A 84 -1.42 2.02 22.35
N ASN A 85 -1.66 0.89 21.70
CA ASN A 85 -2.37 -0.22 22.31
C ASN A 85 -1.98 -1.54 21.65
N SER A 86 -2.12 -2.63 22.39
CA SER A 86 -1.82 -3.99 21.94
C SER A 86 -3.03 -4.72 21.35
N LYS A 87 -4.14 -4.01 21.09
CA LYS A 87 -5.36 -4.60 20.55
C LYS A 87 -5.40 -4.38 19.05
N GLU A 88 -5.30 -5.47 18.30
CA GLU A 88 -5.44 -5.46 16.86
C GLU A 88 -6.82 -4.94 16.41
N ALA A 89 -6.82 -4.17 15.33
CA ALA A 89 -8.02 -3.70 14.64
C ALA A 89 -7.84 -3.82 13.12
N SER A 90 -8.93 -3.72 12.37
CA SER A 90 -8.88 -3.69 10.91
C SER A 90 -9.00 -2.25 10.40
N LEU A 91 -8.12 -1.85 9.48
CA LEU A 91 -8.28 -0.65 8.67
C LEU A 91 -9.11 -1.02 7.43
N GLN A 92 -10.27 -0.41 7.30
CA GLN A 92 -11.19 -0.63 6.19
C GLN A 92 -11.26 0.65 5.34
N VAL A 93 -11.12 0.49 4.02
CA VAL A 93 -11.22 1.58 3.06
C VAL A 93 -12.26 1.22 2.01
N GLU A 94 -13.19 2.13 1.78
CA GLU A 94 -14.34 1.94 0.88
C GLU A 94 -14.42 3.05 -0.17
N SER A 95 -14.83 2.68 -1.37
CA SER A 95 -15.18 3.61 -2.46
C SER A 95 -16.24 2.96 -3.34
N GLY A 96 -17.46 3.50 -3.35
CA GLY A 96 -18.59 2.89 -4.05
C GLY A 96 -18.87 1.47 -3.53
N SER A 97 -18.74 0.45 -4.40
CA SER A 97 -18.89 -0.96 -4.05
C SER A 97 -17.56 -1.68 -3.74
N GLU A 98 -16.43 -1.00 -3.88
CA GLU A 98 -15.11 -1.56 -3.60
C GLU A 98 -14.78 -1.41 -2.11
N THR A 99 -14.14 -2.43 -1.55
CA THR A 99 -13.68 -2.43 -0.16
C THR A 99 -12.32 -3.12 -0.06
N VAL A 100 -11.36 -2.42 0.56
CA VAL A 100 -10.05 -2.96 0.92
C VAL A 100 -9.97 -3.03 2.44
N VAL A 101 -9.55 -4.18 2.97
CA VAL A 101 -9.42 -4.39 4.41
C VAL A 101 -8.01 -4.86 4.73
N ILE A 102 -7.30 -4.08 5.53
CA ILE A 102 -6.02 -4.42 6.14
C ILE A 102 -6.30 -4.91 7.55
N ARG A 103 -5.94 -6.16 7.83
CA ARG A 103 -6.24 -6.86 9.08
C ARG A 103 -5.07 -6.82 10.02
N ASP A 104 -5.39 -7.02 11.29
CA ASP A 104 -4.40 -7.15 12.33
C ASP A 104 -3.46 -5.93 12.30
N VAL A 105 -3.98 -4.75 12.60
CA VAL A 105 -3.23 -3.51 12.64
C VAL A 105 -3.13 -3.04 14.08
N LEU A 106 -1.90 -2.79 14.55
CA LEU A 106 -1.64 -2.19 15.86
C LEU A 106 -1.38 -0.69 15.76
N VAL A 107 -1.50 0.01 16.88
CA VAL A 107 -1.01 1.37 17.05
C VAL A 107 0.15 1.37 18.03
N GLY A 108 1.29 1.90 17.63
CA GLY A 108 2.52 1.85 18.42
C GLY A 108 3.63 2.72 17.86
N GLU A 109 4.87 2.40 18.18
CA GLU A 109 6.04 3.05 17.60
C GLU A 109 6.43 2.40 16.28
N VAL A 110 6.73 3.23 15.28
CA VAL A 110 7.25 2.80 13.99
C VAL A 110 8.67 3.33 13.84
N TRP A 111 9.61 2.41 13.72
CA TRP A 111 11.04 2.71 13.57
C TRP A 111 11.46 2.46 12.13
N HIS A 112 12.05 3.46 11.49
CA HIS A 112 12.73 3.27 10.22
C HIS A 112 14.18 2.89 10.48
N ALA A 113 14.51 1.63 10.22
CA ALA A 113 15.87 1.11 10.28
C ALA A 113 16.52 1.18 8.89
N SER A 114 17.51 2.07 8.74
CA SER A 114 18.34 2.17 7.54
C SER A 114 19.82 2.26 7.93
N GLY A 115 20.73 1.91 7.02
CA GLY A 115 22.17 1.92 7.31
C GLY A 115 22.99 1.01 6.41
N GLN A 116 24.17 0.65 6.90
CA GLN A 116 25.11 -0.25 6.21
C GLN A 116 24.53 -1.67 6.02
N SER A 117 25.22 -2.47 5.20
CA SER A 117 24.78 -3.78 4.71
C SER A 117 24.38 -4.80 5.80
N ASN A 118 24.85 -4.61 7.04
CA ASN A 118 24.49 -5.49 8.17
C ASN A 118 23.12 -5.19 8.79
N MET A 119 22.55 -3.99 8.61
CA MET A 119 21.29 -3.57 9.24
C MET A 119 20.10 -4.40 8.75
N ALA A 120 20.23 -5.00 7.56
CA ALA A 120 19.21 -5.86 6.98
C ALA A 120 19.39 -7.35 7.35
N MET A 121 20.43 -7.71 8.13
CA MET A 121 20.63 -9.09 8.57
C MET A 121 19.64 -9.43 9.69
N ASN A 122 19.03 -10.61 9.59
CA ASN A 122 18.26 -11.16 10.71
C ASN A 122 19.19 -11.83 11.74
N VAL A 123 18.72 -11.99 12.97
CA VAL A 123 19.48 -12.61 14.07
C VAL A 123 19.98 -14.02 13.70
N GLY A 124 19.22 -14.76 12.88
CA GLY A 124 19.59 -16.09 12.40
C GLY A 124 20.87 -16.14 11.57
N ALA A 125 21.27 -15.04 10.92
CA ALA A 125 22.54 -14.97 10.20
C ALA A 125 23.75 -15.17 11.13
N MET A 126 23.61 -14.88 12.43
CA MET A 126 24.67 -15.02 13.44
C MET A 126 24.66 -16.38 14.15
N ALA A 127 23.80 -17.31 13.75
CA ALA A 127 23.65 -18.61 14.41
C ALA A 127 24.93 -19.48 14.42
N ARG A 128 25.86 -19.21 13.49
CA ARG A 128 27.16 -19.89 13.42
C ARG A 128 28.23 -19.28 14.34
N GLU A 129 28.04 -18.01 14.72
CA GLU A 129 29.03 -17.22 15.46
C GLU A 129 28.66 -17.10 16.94
N LEU A 130 27.35 -17.10 17.25
CA LEU A 130 26.81 -16.90 18.59
C LEU A 130 26.11 -18.15 19.09
N LYS A 131 26.56 -18.66 20.24
CA LYS A 131 26.14 -19.96 20.81
C LYS A 131 24.63 -20.08 21.11
N ASN A 132 23.97 -18.97 21.48
CA ASN A 132 22.60 -19.00 22.00
C ASN A 132 21.53 -18.56 20.99
N VAL A 133 21.91 -18.09 19.80
CA VAL A 133 20.97 -17.49 18.82
C VAL A 133 19.81 -18.41 18.46
N ASN A 134 20.04 -19.71 18.27
CA ASN A 134 18.96 -20.64 17.93
C ASN A 134 17.95 -20.80 19.08
N ALA A 135 18.42 -20.78 20.33
CA ALA A 135 17.55 -20.84 21.50
C ALA A 135 16.77 -19.54 21.67
N ASP A 136 17.41 -18.39 21.47
CA ASP A 136 16.76 -17.07 21.55
C ASP A 136 15.67 -16.91 20.48
N ILE A 137 15.94 -17.35 19.23
CA ILE A 137 14.94 -17.35 18.15
C ILE A 137 13.77 -18.29 18.49
N ALA A 138 14.05 -19.49 19.01
CA ALA A 138 13.01 -20.44 19.36
C ALA A 138 12.14 -19.97 20.54
N ALA A 139 12.71 -19.22 21.48
CA ALA A 139 12.03 -18.67 22.64
C ALA A 139 11.33 -17.32 22.35
N ALA A 140 11.55 -16.72 21.18
CA ALA A 140 11.00 -15.41 20.84
C ALA A 140 9.47 -15.46 20.69
N ASP A 141 8.78 -14.87 21.67
CA ASP A 141 7.34 -14.62 21.63
C ASP A 141 7.09 -13.11 21.73
N LEU A 142 7.18 -12.43 20.58
CA LEU A 142 7.10 -10.97 20.49
C LEU A 142 5.93 -10.56 19.56
N PRO A 143 4.67 -10.84 19.92
CA PRO A 143 3.51 -10.66 19.03
C PRO A 143 3.23 -9.21 18.65
N SER A 144 3.76 -8.25 19.42
CA SER A 144 3.64 -6.81 19.14
C SER A 144 4.81 -6.26 18.31
N LEU A 145 5.89 -7.02 18.12
CA LEU A 145 7.02 -6.61 17.29
C LEU A 145 6.77 -7.05 15.84
N ARG A 146 6.67 -6.09 14.93
CA ARG A 146 6.38 -6.34 13.51
C ARG A 146 7.51 -5.82 12.65
N PHE A 147 7.85 -6.59 11.63
CA PHE A 147 8.96 -6.28 10.74
C PHE A 147 8.49 -6.24 9.29
N CYS A 148 8.69 -5.10 8.64
CA CYS A 148 8.47 -4.95 7.21
C CYS A 148 9.83 -4.76 6.54
N ARG A 149 10.11 -5.59 5.53
CA ARG A 149 11.31 -5.45 4.70
C ARG A 149 10.91 -4.90 3.35
N ILE A 150 11.45 -3.76 2.99
CA ILE A 150 11.29 -3.18 1.65
C ILE A 150 12.43 -3.73 0.78
N ASN A 151 12.08 -4.58 -0.18
CA ASN A 151 13.02 -5.30 -1.04
C ASN A 151 12.98 -4.78 -2.48
N GLU A 152 13.00 -3.45 -2.64
CA GLU A 152 12.95 -2.85 -3.96
C GLU A 152 14.33 -2.76 -4.62
N PRO A 153 14.40 -2.96 -5.95
CA PRO A 153 15.61 -2.66 -6.68
C PRO A 153 15.95 -1.18 -6.54
N GLU A 154 17.25 -0.88 -6.54
CA GLU A 154 17.72 0.50 -6.57
C GLU A 154 17.07 1.24 -7.74
N SER A 155 16.47 2.39 -7.45
CA SER A 155 15.90 3.27 -8.45
C SER A 155 16.66 4.58 -8.48
N ALA A 156 17.03 5.01 -9.68
CA ALA A 156 17.64 6.33 -9.90
C ALA A 156 16.61 7.47 -9.79
N GLN A 157 15.32 7.16 -9.73
CA GLN A 157 14.22 8.12 -9.63
C GLN A 157 13.31 7.78 -8.44
N PRO A 158 12.70 8.78 -7.79
CA PRO A 158 11.70 8.52 -6.76
C PRO A 158 10.57 7.63 -7.29
N LEU A 159 10.27 6.56 -6.57
CA LEU A 159 9.10 5.75 -6.83
C LEU A 159 7.88 6.37 -6.16
N ILE A 160 6.74 6.36 -6.85
CA ILE A 160 5.47 6.89 -6.32
C ILE A 160 4.73 5.89 -5.44
N ASP A 161 5.12 4.61 -5.49
CA ASP A 161 4.60 3.54 -4.65
C ASP A 161 5.65 2.44 -4.47
N LEU A 162 5.43 1.60 -3.46
CA LEU A 162 6.10 0.31 -3.34
C LEU A 162 5.29 -0.72 -4.15
N PRO A 163 5.89 -1.54 -5.02
CA PRO A 163 5.16 -2.62 -5.64
C PRO A 163 4.61 -3.52 -4.54
N ASN A 164 3.34 -3.89 -4.73
CA ASN A 164 2.52 -4.54 -3.73
C ASN A 164 3.30 -5.69 -3.03
N PRO A 165 3.57 -5.60 -1.72
CA PRO A 165 4.31 -6.64 -0.99
C PRO A 165 3.51 -7.95 -0.90
N HIS A 166 2.28 -7.99 -1.41
CA HIS A 166 1.43 -9.17 -1.45
C HIS A 166 1.32 -9.79 -2.86
N PRO A 167 2.13 -10.82 -3.18
CA PRO A 167 1.63 -11.88 -4.05
C PRO A 167 0.47 -12.58 -3.34
N ARG A 168 -0.63 -12.80 -4.06
CA ARG A 168 -1.84 -13.48 -3.55
C ARG A 168 -1.51 -14.74 -2.72
N ARG A 169 -2.09 -14.81 -1.51
CA ARG A 169 -2.24 -15.98 -0.60
C ARG A 169 -0.96 -16.74 -0.21
N ARG A 170 -0.54 -16.59 1.07
CA ARG A 170 0.12 -17.70 1.77
C ARG A 170 -0.86 -18.89 1.84
N ARG A 171 -0.57 -19.97 1.11
CA ARG A 171 -1.19 -21.28 1.34
C ARG A 171 -0.91 -21.63 2.80
N ARG A 172 -1.95 -21.73 3.63
CA ARG A 172 -1.84 -22.28 5.00
C ARG A 172 -1.05 -23.58 4.87
N LEU A 173 0.15 -23.64 5.45
CA LEU A 173 0.74 -24.92 5.79
C LEU A 173 -0.25 -25.55 6.76
N ALA A 174 -0.97 -26.55 6.27
CA ALA A 174 -1.83 -27.37 7.09
C ALA A 174 -0.95 -27.87 8.24
N SER A 175 -1.35 -27.55 9.46
CA SER A 175 -0.90 -28.24 10.65
C SER A 175 -1.07 -29.73 10.39
N ALA A 176 0.05 -30.46 10.48
CA ALA A 176 0.06 -31.91 10.48
C ALA A 176 -0.98 -32.41 11.51
N GLY A 177 -1.85 -33.29 11.04
CA GLY A 177 -2.76 -34.00 11.92
C GLY A 177 -2.02 -35.12 12.65
N ARG A 178 -2.33 -35.20 13.95
CA ARG A 178 -2.10 -36.27 14.93
C ARG A 178 -0.66 -36.53 15.37
#